data_AF-A0A1D1V6L6-F1
#
_entry.id   AF-A0A1D1V6L6-F1
#
_cell.length_a   1.000
_cell.length_b   1.000
_cell.length_c   1.000
_cell.angle_alpha   90.00
_cell.angle_beta   90.00
_cell.angle_gamma   90.00
#
_symmetry.space_group_name_H-M   'P 1'
#
loop_
_entity.id
_entity.type
_entity.pdbx_description
1 polymer ?
#
loop_
_entity_poly.entity_id
_entity_poly.type
_entity_poly.pdbx_seq_one_letter_code
_entity_poly.pdbx_strand_id
1 'polypeptide(L)'
;MRLDIPAGTAIRFEPGGQRRVPLTEIGGTQIIRGGNGMCDGPVEKENVHRVLRKLKKHGFRHLAQAEEYAVKAATMPRELYAASSGPTVGDKIRLGDIGLLIEVEKDLGAYADGCMFGSGKVIRDGMGQAVGVVGVKKKDEPSTLDTVIINALVFDAVTGIVKCDIGIKDGYIVGLGKAGNPDAMEGVSEHLIVGCGTEVISAGGQIVTAGALDCHVHFICPQLIKEAIAAGSTTMIGGGTGPASGTCATTCTPGPQHLRFL
;
A
#
# COMPACT_ATOMS: atom_id res chain seq x y z
N MET A 1 -16.85 9.05 12.86
CA MET A 1 -15.60 9.35 13.58
C MET A 1 -14.76 8.09 13.72
N ARG A 2 -13.45 8.24 13.86
CA ARG A 2 -12.46 7.20 14.18
C ARG A 2 -11.45 7.72 15.22
N LEU A 3 -10.63 6.85 15.80
CA LEU A 3 -9.56 7.27 16.72
C LEU A 3 -8.56 8.17 16.01
N ASP A 4 -8.19 9.27 16.64
CA ASP A 4 -7.08 10.12 16.22
C ASP A 4 -5.80 9.65 16.90
N ILE A 5 -5.24 8.56 16.37
CA ILE A 5 -3.99 7.93 16.79
C ILE A 5 -3.22 7.50 15.55
N PRO A 6 -1.91 7.23 15.64
CA PRO A 6 -1.13 6.79 14.50
C PRO A 6 -1.72 5.55 13.82
N ALA A 7 -1.71 5.55 12.49
CA ALA A 7 -2.27 4.50 11.66
C ALA A 7 -1.73 3.12 12.06
N GLY A 8 -2.64 2.14 12.21
CA GLY A 8 -2.29 0.77 12.58
C GLY A 8 -2.05 0.54 14.08
N THR A 9 -2.17 1.57 14.93
CA THR A 9 -2.14 1.41 16.39
C THR A 9 -3.54 1.26 16.99
N ALA A 10 -3.62 0.97 18.29
CA ALA A 10 -4.88 0.76 18.99
C ALA A 10 -4.85 1.29 20.43
N ILE A 11 -6.03 1.58 20.99
CA ILE A 11 -6.20 1.91 22.41
C ILE A 11 -6.76 0.69 23.13
N ARG A 12 -6.05 0.23 24.15
CA ARG A 12 -6.45 -0.91 24.98
C ARG A 12 -7.27 -0.46 26.19
N PHE A 13 -8.41 -1.12 26.39
CA PHE A 13 -9.25 -0.98 27.58
C PHE A 13 -9.18 -2.28 28.38
N GLU A 14 -8.70 -2.20 29.61
CA GLU A 14 -8.79 -3.31 30.56
C GLU A 14 -10.20 -3.39 31.17
N PRO A 15 -10.62 -4.55 31.69
CA PRO A 15 -11.89 -4.67 32.41
C PRO A 15 -12.02 -3.62 33.51
N GLY A 16 -13.10 -2.81 33.44
CA GLY A 16 -13.37 -1.72 34.38
C GLY A 16 -12.57 -0.43 34.13
N GLY A 17 -11.64 -0.42 33.17
CA GLY A 17 -10.85 0.75 32.83
C GLY A 17 -11.65 1.82 32.08
N GLN A 18 -11.33 3.08 32.35
CA GLN A 18 -11.87 4.24 31.62
C GLN A 18 -10.70 5.06 31.05
N ARG A 19 -10.84 5.50 29.80
CA ARG A 19 -9.87 6.36 29.11
C ARG A 19 -10.59 7.44 28.33
N ARG A 20 -9.99 8.63 28.25
CA ARG A 20 -10.37 9.66 27.28
C ARG A 20 -9.64 9.36 25.97
N VAL A 21 -10.37 9.38 24.86
CA VAL A 21 -9.82 9.06 23.53
C VAL A 21 -10.07 10.20 22.56
N PRO A 22 -9.04 10.65 21.82
CA PRO A 22 -9.22 11.63 20.77
C PRO A 22 -9.90 10.97 19.56
N LEU A 23 -10.85 11.68 18.95
CA LEU A 23 -11.56 11.22 17.77
C LEU A 23 -11.43 12.28 16.67
N THR A 24 -11.39 11.80 15.43
CA THR A 24 -11.45 12.63 14.23
C THR A 24 -12.54 12.11 13.29
N GLU A 25 -12.98 12.92 12.35
CA GLU A 25 -13.93 12.49 11.32
C GLU A 25 -13.26 11.48 10.37
N ILE A 26 -14.09 10.66 9.70
CA ILE A 26 -13.57 9.86 8.59
C ILE A 26 -13.42 10.79 7.37
N GLY A 27 -12.43 10.53 6.53
CA GLY A 27 -12.21 11.29 5.29
C GLY A 27 -13.03 10.74 4.13
N GLY A 28 -12.68 11.19 2.91
CA GLY A 28 -13.27 10.67 1.68
C GLY A 28 -14.75 11.04 1.53
N THR A 29 -15.56 10.13 0.98
CA THR A 29 -17.01 10.34 0.80
C THR A 29 -17.81 10.20 2.09
N GLN A 30 -17.14 9.90 3.21
CA GLN A 30 -17.73 9.74 4.54
C GLN A 30 -18.88 8.73 4.57
N ILE A 31 -18.64 7.52 4.07
CA ILE A 31 -19.59 6.40 4.09
C ILE A 31 -19.11 5.34 5.08
N ILE A 32 -19.94 5.02 6.06
CA ILE A 32 -19.68 3.96 7.04
C ILE A 32 -20.16 2.63 6.49
N ARG A 33 -19.35 1.58 6.62
CA ARG A 33 -19.72 0.20 6.28
C ARG A 33 -19.13 -0.79 7.29
N GLY A 34 -19.83 -1.89 7.53
CA GLY A 34 -19.30 -3.03 8.28
C GLY A 34 -19.41 -2.89 9.80
N GLY A 35 -18.45 -3.48 10.52
CA GLY A 35 -18.49 -3.57 11.98
C GLY A 35 -19.72 -4.35 12.46
N ASN A 36 -20.63 -3.69 13.20
CA ASN A 36 -21.88 -4.30 13.66
C ASN A 36 -23.09 -4.01 12.75
N GLY A 37 -22.91 -3.36 11.59
CA GLY A 37 -24.02 -3.01 10.69
C GLY A 37 -25.00 -1.99 11.29
N MET A 38 -24.57 -1.25 12.32
CA MET A 38 -25.46 -0.38 13.11
C MET A 38 -25.63 1.00 12.49
N CYS A 39 -24.61 1.51 11.81
CA CYS A 39 -24.54 2.86 11.25
C CYS A 39 -24.12 2.90 9.77
N ASP A 40 -24.34 1.81 9.04
CA ASP A 40 -24.01 1.73 7.61
C ASP A 40 -24.74 2.80 6.79
N GLY A 41 -23.99 3.44 5.87
CA GLY A 41 -24.48 4.51 5.00
C GLY A 41 -23.67 5.82 5.12
N PRO A 42 -24.09 6.86 4.39
CA PRO A 42 -23.45 8.17 4.46
C PRO A 42 -23.57 8.79 5.85
N VAL A 43 -22.55 9.54 6.25
CA VAL A 43 -22.54 10.29 7.51
C VAL A 43 -23.50 11.49 7.40
N GLU A 44 -24.67 11.36 7.99
CA GLU A 44 -25.70 12.41 8.06
C GLU A 44 -25.99 12.74 9.53
N LYS A 45 -25.80 14.01 9.93
CA LYS A 45 -25.95 14.45 11.34
C LYS A 45 -27.39 14.29 11.83
N GLU A 46 -28.35 14.44 10.93
CA GLU A 46 -29.78 14.32 11.17
C GLU A 46 -30.18 12.90 11.60
N ASN A 47 -29.38 11.90 11.21
CA ASN A 47 -29.65 10.50 11.50
C ASN A 47 -29.13 10.02 12.86
N VAL A 48 -28.38 10.84 13.60
CA VAL A 48 -27.75 10.45 14.87
C VAL A 48 -28.78 9.90 15.87
N HIS A 49 -29.95 10.54 16.01
CA HIS A 49 -31.00 10.05 16.92
C HIS A 49 -31.58 8.70 16.50
N ARG A 50 -31.68 8.42 15.20
CA ARG A 50 -32.10 7.12 14.67
C ARG A 50 -31.07 6.05 14.99
N VAL A 51 -29.78 6.35 14.77
CA VAL A 51 -28.66 5.44 15.06
C VAL A 51 -28.58 5.14 16.56
N LEU A 52 -28.67 6.15 17.44
CA LEU A 52 -28.65 5.96 18.89
C LEU A 52 -29.81 5.08 19.39
N ARG A 53 -31.02 5.26 18.84
CA ARG A 53 -32.16 4.37 19.14
C ARG A 53 -31.90 2.93 18.72
N LYS A 54 -31.34 2.72 17.52
CA LYS A 54 -30.97 1.40 17.01
C LYS A 54 -29.90 0.74 17.90
N LEU A 55 -28.85 1.48 18.28
CA LEU A 55 -27.80 1.02 19.19
C LEU A 55 -28.38 0.58 20.55
N LYS A 56 -29.20 1.43 21.17
CA LYS A 56 -29.85 1.13 22.45
C LYS A 56 -30.73 -0.13 22.36
N LYS A 57 -31.49 -0.29 21.28
CA LYS A 57 -32.33 -1.48 21.04
C LYS A 57 -31.51 -2.78 20.98
N HIS A 58 -30.26 -2.72 20.50
CA HIS A 58 -29.36 -3.86 20.40
C HIS A 58 -28.39 -3.99 21.61
N GLY A 59 -28.66 -3.27 22.70
CA GLY A 59 -27.90 -3.41 23.95
C GLY A 59 -26.55 -2.68 23.98
N PHE A 60 -26.23 -1.84 22.99
CA PHE A 60 -25.05 -0.97 23.06
C PHE A 60 -25.26 0.08 24.14
N ARG A 61 -24.29 0.18 25.06
CA ARG A 61 -24.31 1.17 26.13
C ARG A 61 -23.96 2.54 25.59
N HIS A 62 -24.71 3.54 26.00
CA HIS A 62 -24.47 4.93 25.67
C HIS A 62 -24.74 5.79 26.90
N LEU A 63 -23.81 6.71 27.19
CA LEU A 63 -23.96 7.75 28.19
C LEU A 63 -23.62 9.07 27.50
N ALA A 64 -24.52 10.05 27.61
CA ALA A 64 -24.25 11.39 27.09
C ALA A 64 -23.12 12.03 27.89
N GLN A 65 -22.13 12.56 27.19
CA GLN A 65 -21.00 13.27 27.80
C GLN A 65 -21.36 14.76 27.87
N ALA A 66 -21.33 15.35 29.07
CA ALA A 66 -21.67 16.76 29.28
C ALA A 66 -20.49 17.72 29.03
N GLU A 67 -19.26 17.24 29.26
CA GLU A 67 -18.04 18.04 29.12
C GLU A 67 -17.35 17.73 27.78
N GLU A 68 -17.06 18.74 26.98
CA GLU A 68 -16.14 18.60 25.85
C GLU A 68 -14.71 18.86 26.33
N TYR A 69 -13.79 17.97 25.94
CA TYR A 69 -12.37 18.13 26.24
C TYR A 69 -11.64 18.61 25.00
N ALA A 70 -10.71 19.54 25.18
CA ALA A 70 -9.83 19.96 24.09
C ALA A 70 -9.02 18.75 23.59
N VAL A 71 -9.23 18.38 22.33
CA VAL A 71 -8.46 17.34 21.65
C VAL A 71 -7.30 18.01 20.93
N LYS A 72 -6.08 17.58 21.24
CA LYS A 72 -4.91 17.92 20.42
C LYS A 72 -4.75 16.84 19.36
N ALA A 73 -4.47 17.28 18.13
CA ALA A 73 -4.16 16.36 17.03
C ALA A 73 -3.02 15.43 17.43
N ALA A 74 -3.13 14.15 17.10
CA ALA A 74 -2.06 13.19 17.32
C ALA A 74 -0.80 13.61 16.54
N THR A 75 0.35 13.51 17.22
CA THR A 75 1.66 13.73 16.61
C THR A 75 2.53 12.49 16.78
N MET A 76 3.46 12.29 15.86
CA MET A 76 4.38 11.16 15.87
C MET A 76 5.80 11.65 15.56
N PRO A 77 6.80 11.30 16.39
CA PRO A 77 8.21 11.52 16.06
C PRO A 77 8.60 10.85 14.73
N ARG A 78 9.42 11.52 13.91
CA ARG A 78 9.86 11.00 12.60
C ARG A 78 10.52 9.63 12.68
N GLU A 79 11.31 9.37 13.73
CA GLU A 79 11.94 8.06 13.95
C GLU A 79 10.91 6.93 14.08
N LEU A 80 9.83 7.16 14.84
CA LEU A 80 8.75 6.19 14.99
C LEU A 80 7.95 6.02 13.69
N TYR A 81 7.74 7.12 12.95
CA TYR A 81 7.10 7.06 11.64
C TYR A 81 7.93 6.24 10.64
N ALA A 82 9.24 6.49 10.58
CA ALA A 82 10.16 5.75 9.73
C ALA A 82 10.22 4.27 10.09
N ALA A 83 10.18 3.94 11.39
CA ALA A 83 10.16 2.56 11.85
C ALA A 83 8.84 1.82 11.55
N SER A 84 7.70 2.50 11.53
CA SER A 84 6.40 1.87 11.26
C SER A 84 6.07 1.80 9.78
N SER A 85 6.27 2.91 9.08
CA SER A 85 5.76 3.15 7.74
C SER A 85 6.87 3.39 6.74
N GLY A 86 8.14 3.44 7.15
CA GLY A 86 9.27 3.81 6.31
C GLY A 86 9.45 5.34 6.21
N PRO A 87 10.56 5.79 5.60
CA PRO A 87 10.93 7.19 5.53
C PRO A 87 9.94 8.02 4.71
N THR A 88 9.93 9.33 4.95
CA THR A 88 9.11 10.34 4.25
C THR A 88 9.97 11.53 3.84
N VAL A 89 9.37 12.55 3.21
CA VAL A 89 10.07 13.69 2.59
C VAL A 89 11.15 14.28 3.50
N GLY A 90 12.36 14.41 2.95
CA GLY A 90 13.55 14.94 3.64
C GLY A 90 14.34 13.93 4.47
N ASP A 91 13.81 12.73 4.72
CA ASP A 91 14.58 11.66 5.34
C ASP A 91 15.64 11.14 4.36
N LYS A 92 16.77 10.70 4.89
CA LYS A 92 17.90 10.15 4.12
C LYS A 92 18.14 8.70 4.43
N ILE A 93 18.38 7.91 3.39
CA ILE A 93 18.61 6.47 3.47
C ILE A 93 19.99 6.18 2.88
N ARG A 94 20.78 5.39 3.61
CA ARG A 94 22.04 4.85 3.08
C ARG A 94 21.74 3.64 2.21
N LEU A 95 22.27 3.64 0.99
CA LEU A 95 22.23 2.48 0.11
C LEU A 95 23.29 1.48 0.55
N GLY A 96 22.86 0.39 1.18
CA GLY A 96 23.74 -0.66 1.68
C GLY A 96 24.92 -0.12 2.50
N ASP A 97 26.12 -0.61 2.19
CA ASP A 97 27.39 -0.21 2.78
C ASP A 97 28.26 0.67 1.85
N ILE A 98 27.75 1.05 0.67
CA ILE A 98 28.52 1.75 -0.38
C ILE A 98 28.67 3.27 -0.16
N GLY A 99 28.21 3.81 0.97
CA GLY A 99 28.40 5.21 1.34
C GLY A 99 27.53 6.23 0.60
N LEU A 100 26.64 5.80 -0.29
CA LEU A 100 25.67 6.68 -0.95
C LEU A 100 24.46 6.94 -0.04
N LEU A 101 24.03 8.20 0.03
CA LEU A 101 22.80 8.62 0.70
C LEU A 101 21.80 9.12 -0.36
N ILE A 102 20.58 8.59 -0.32
CA ILE A 102 19.44 9.08 -1.09
C ILE A 102 18.49 9.83 -0.16
N GLU A 103 17.82 10.86 -0.67
CA GLU A 103 16.83 11.64 0.08
C GLU A 103 15.45 11.43 -0.52
N VAL A 104 14.42 11.28 0.32
CA VAL A 104 13.04 11.16 -0.16
C VAL A 104 12.57 12.51 -0.69
N GLU A 105 12.29 12.58 -1.98
CA GLU A 105 11.94 13.81 -2.69
C GLU A 105 10.46 14.15 -2.56
N LYS A 106 9.61 13.13 -2.59
CA LYS A 106 8.15 13.25 -2.53
C LYS A 106 7.54 12.11 -1.73
N ASP A 107 6.45 12.40 -1.04
CA ASP A 107 5.58 11.41 -0.44
C ASP A 107 4.17 11.60 -1.01
N LEU A 108 3.74 10.62 -1.79
CA LEU A 108 2.42 10.57 -2.42
C LEU A 108 1.39 9.86 -1.55
N GLY A 109 1.81 9.35 -0.38
CA GLY A 109 0.93 8.81 0.64
C GLY A 109 0.31 9.92 1.51
N ALA A 110 -0.36 9.51 2.58
CA ALA A 110 -0.82 10.43 3.62
C ALA A 110 -0.31 9.99 4.98
N TYR A 111 0.27 10.94 5.74
CA TYR A 111 0.83 10.70 7.07
C TYR A 111 -0.16 10.02 8.05
N ALA A 112 -1.43 10.45 8.05
CA ALA A 112 -2.42 9.99 9.02
C ALA A 112 -3.27 8.79 8.55
N ASP A 113 -3.39 8.62 7.23
CA ASP A 113 -4.22 7.58 6.58
C ASP A 113 -3.34 6.63 5.75
N GLY A 114 -2.12 6.35 6.22
CA GLY A 114 -1.23 5.38 5.58
C GLY A 114 -1.83 3.98 5.63
N CYS A 115 -1.79 3.26 4.50
CA CYS A 115 -2.21 1.88 4.45
C CYS A 115 -1.30 1.01 5.33
N MET A 116 -1.89 0.26 6.27
CA MET A 116 -1.19 -0.66 7.15
C MET A 116 -1.97 -1.96 7.27
N PHE A 117 -1.32 -3.08 6.98
CA PHE A 117 -1.92 -4.41 7.05
C PHE A 117 -1.49 -5.19 8.30
N GLY A 118 -2.43 -5.94 8.87
CA GLY A 118 -2.28 -6.74 10.08
C GLY A 118 -3.48 -6.68 11.01
N SER A 119 -3.51 -7.56 12.01
CA SER A 119 -4.61 -7.63 12.98
C SER A 119 -4.78 -6.31 13.72
N GLY A 120 -6.00 -5.77 13.68
CA GLY A 120 -6.33 -4.49 14.32
C GLY A 120 -5.82 -3.24 13.58
N LYS A 121 -5.25 -3.37 12.38
CA LYS A 121 -4.72 -2.24 11.61
C LYS A 121 -5.75 -1.63 10.62
N VAL A 122 -5.25 -0.93 9.61
CA VAL A 122 -6.02 -0.05 8.72
C VAL A 122 -6.75 -0.82 7.63
N ILE A 123 -6.05 -1.69 6.88
CA ILE A 123 -6.67 -2.45 5.78
C ILE A 123 -7.52 -3.58 6.37
N ARG A 124 -8.78 -3.25 6.62
CA ARG A 124 -9.85 -4.12 7.11
C ARG A 124 -11.18 -3.65 6.55
N ASP A 125 -12.13 -4.57 6.48
CA ASP A 125 -13.47 -4.36 5.94
C ASP A 125 -14.12 -3.06 6.45
N GLY A 126 -14.49 -2.17 5.53
CA GLY A 126 -15.14 -0.89 5.81
C GLY A 126 -14.22 0.21 6.37
N MET A 127 -12.95 -0.10 6.60
CA MET A 127 -11.92 0.84 7.07
C MET A 127 -11.03 1.25 5.89
N GLY A 128 -9.77 0.81 5.84
CA GLY A 128 -8.89 1.01 4.67
C GLY A 128 -9.15 0.05 3.52
N GLN A 129 -10.00 -0.97 3.72
CA GLN A 129 -10.48 -1.85 2.66
C GLN A 129 -11.92 -1.43 2.29
N ALA A 130 -12.10 -0.98 1.05
CA ALA A 130 -13.38 -0.57 0.50
C ALA A 130 -14.37 -1.75 0.43
N VAL A 131 -15.65 -1.44 0.61
CA VAL A 131 -16.76 -2.41 0.60
C VAL A 131 -17.76 -2.02 -0.47
N GLY A 132 -18.20 -3.00 -1.25
CA GLY A 132 -19.16 -2.79 -2.34
C GLY A 132 -18.51 -2.37 -3.67
N VAL A 133 -17.19 -2.24 -3.71
CA VAL A 133 -16.39 -2.14 -4.95
C VAL A 133 -15.91 -3.55 -5.32
N VAL A 134 -16.09 -3.93 -6.58
CA VAL A 134 -15.71 -5.27 -7.09
C VAL A 134 -14.60 -5.15 -8.13
N GLY A 135 -13.77 -6.19 -8.24
CA GLY A 135 -12.56 -6.19 -9.06
C GLY A 135 -12.76 -6.06 -10.56
N VAL A 136 -13.98 -6.24 -11.10
CA VAL A 136 -14.34 -5.90 -12.50
C VAL A 136 -15.87 -5.76 -12.58
N LYS A 137 -16.39 -4.68 -13.19
CA LYS A 137 -17.78 -4.63 -13.69
C LYS A 137 -17.90 -4.11 -15.12
N LYS A 138 -17.13 -3.09 -15.50
CA LYS A 138 -17.00 -2.54 -16.87
C LYS A 138 -15.63 -1.89 -17.06
N LYS A 139 -15.24 -1.66 -18.32
CA LYS A 139 -13.94 -1.12 -18.76
C LYS A 139 -13.58 0.26 -18.17
N ASP A 140 -14.56 0.99 -17.64
CA ASP A 140 -14.39 2.36 -17.13
C ASP A 140 -14.99 2.55 -15.72
N GLU A 141 -15.27 1.46 -14.99
CA GLU A 141 -15.73 1.54 -13.60
C GLU A 141 -14.55 1.39 -12.62
N PRO A 142 -14.54 2.11 -11.49
CA PRO A 142 -13.53 1.95 -10.45
C PRO A 142 -13.44 0.49 -10.01
N SER A 143 -12.23 -0.08 -10.08
CA SER A 143 -11.96 -1.48 -9.78
C SER A 143 -11.00 -1.58 -8.60
N THR A 144 -11.18 -2.64 -7.80
CA THR A 144 -10.24 -2.98 -6.75
C THR A 144 -8.95 -3.55 -7.36
N LEU A 145 -7.82 -3.19 -6.78
CA LEU A 145 -6.52 -3.76 -7.13
C LEU A 145 -6.49 -5.27 -6.93
N ASP A 146 -5.65 -5.98 -7.68
CA ASP A 146 -5.36 -7.40 -7.41
C ASP A 146 -4.30 -7.51 -6.31
N THR A 147 -3.32 -6.60 -6.32
CA THR A 147 -2.31 -6.48 -5.26
C THR A 147 -1.96 -5.02 -5.04
N VAL A 148 -1.70 -4.65 -3.77
CA VAL A 148 -1.14 -3.35 -3.40
C VAL A 148 0.18 -3.55 -2.66
N ILE A 149 1.22 -2.83 -3.06
CA ILE A 149 2.47 -2.74 -2.30
C ILE A 149 2.41 -1.45 -1.48
N ILE A 150 2.28 -1.57 -0.16
CA ILE A 150 2.02 -0.43 0.72
C ILE A 150 3.31 0.18 1.27
N ASN A 151 3.33 1.51 1.34
CA ASN A 151 4.44 2.31 1.88
C ASN A 151 5.81 2.00 1.24
N ALA A 152 5.87 1.78 -0.07
CA ALA A 152 7.12 1.57 -0.80
C ALA A 152 7.93 2.87 -0.88
N LEU A 153 9.25 2.77 -0.68
CA LEU A 153 10.18 3.81 -1.17
C LEU A 153 10.62 3.42 -2.58
N VAL A 154 10.01 4.02 -3.59
CA VAL A 154 10.38 3.83 -4.99
C VAL A 154 11.68 4.56 -5.27
N PHE A 155 12.66 3.85 -5.82
CA PHE A 155 13.90 4.41 -6.33
C PHE A 155 14.02 4.12 -7.82
N ASP A 156 13.75 5.14 -8.63
CA ASP A 156 13.63 5.00 -10.08
C ASP A 156 14.15 6.25 -10.82
N ALA A 157 14.70 6.03 -12.01
CA ALA A 157 15.38 7.08 -12.77
C ALA A 157 14.41 8.11 -13.38
N VAL A 158 13.15 7.75 -13.63
CA VAL A 158 12.17 8.63 -14.27
C VAL A 158 11.29 9.32 -13.23
N THR A 159 10.82 8.57 -12.24
CA THR A 159 9.91 9.06 -11.20
C THR A 159 10.63 9.70 -10.02
N GLY A 160 11.93 9.43 -9.84
CA GLY A 160 12.75 9.94 -8.75
C GLY A 160 12.76 9.02 -7.52
N ILE A 161 12.99 9.62 -6.34
CA ILE A 161 12.98 8.91 -5.06
C ILE A 161 11.69 9.26 -4.30
N VAL A 162 10.69 8.41 -4.42
CA VAL A 162 9.30 8.72 -4.04
C VAL A 162 8.75 7.69 -3.06
N LYS A 163 8.11 8.17 -1.99
CA LYS A 163 7.31 7.35 -1.09
C LYS A 163 5.88 7.24 -1.60
N CYS A 164 5.35 6.03 -1.78
CA CYS A 164 3.98 5.82 -2.24
C CYS A 164 3.47 4.39 -1.96
N ASP A 165 2.19 4.16 -2.25
CA ASP A 165 1.64 2.83 -2.49
C ASP A 165 1.69 2.52 -4.00
N ILE A 166 1.92 1.26 -4.36
CA ILE A 166 1.97 0.77 -5.75
C ILE A 166 0.77 -0.15 -5.98
N GLY A 167 -0.08 0.20 -6.94
CA GLY A 167 -1.21 -0.64 -7.34
C GLY A 167 -0.88 -1.56 -8.49
N ILE A 168 -1.24 -2.84 -8.37
CA ILE A 168 -1.11 -3.86 -9.41
C ILE A 168 -2.48 -4.40 -9.80
N LYS A 169 -2.74 -4.43 -11.11
CA LYS A 169 -3.95 -5.00 -11.72
C LYS A 169 -3.59 -5.72 -13.02
N ASP A 170 -4.10 -6.92 -13.22
CA ASP A 170 -3.89 -7.73 -14.43
C ASP A 170 -2.40 -7.91 -14.78
N GLY A 171 -1.53 -7.96 -13.77
CA GLY A 171 -0.07 -8.07 -13.93
C GLY A 171 0.67 -6.77 -14.25
N TYR A 172 -0.03 -5.62 -14.30
CA TYR A 172 0.55 -4.32 -14.61
C TYR A 172 0.51 -3.37 -13.41
N ILE A 173 1.48 -2.46 -13.34
CA ILE A 173 1.43 -1.32 -12.43
C ILE A 173 0.40 -0.33 -12.97
N VAL A 174 -0.66 -0.06 -12.20
CA VAL A 174 -1.76 0.85 -12.60
C VAL A 174 -1.69 2.22 -11.93
N GLY A 175 -0.85 2.39 -10.92
CA GLY A 175 -0.65 3.68 -10.30
C GLY A 175 0.38 3.68 -9.17
N LEU A 176 0.97 4.85 -8.95
CA LEU A 176 1.77 5.21 -7.80
C LEU A 176 1.06 6.35 -7.09
N GLY A 177 0.75 6.19 -5.80
CA GLY A 177 -0.02 7.22 -5.10
C GLY A 177 -0.46 6.78 -3.72
N LYS A 178 -1.63 7.26 -3.31
CA LYS A 178 -2.27 6.89 -2.06
C LYS A 178 -3.35 5.83 -2.32
N ALA A 179 -3.13 4.63 -1.80
CA ALA A 179 -4.12 3.57 -1.85
C ALA A 179 -5.09 3.62 -0.67
N GLY A 180 -6.16 2.84 -0.74
CA GLY A 180 -7.04 2.58 0.40
C GLY A 180 -8.52 2.59 0.03
N ASN A 181 -9.34 3.13 0.93
CA ASN A 181 -10.78 3.17 0.79
C ASN A 181 -11.29 4.62 0.60
N PRO A 182 -11.81 4.99 -0.58
CA PRO A 182 -12.32 6.34 -0.83
C PRO A 182 -13.56 6.67 0.02
N ASP A 183 -14.24 5.68 0.61
CA ASP A 183 -15.39 5.91 1.49
C ASP A 183 -15.00 6.51 2.85
N ALA A 184 -13.78 6.24 3.33
CA ALA A 184 -13.34 6.57 4.69
C ALA A 184 -12.01 7.34 4.77
N MET A 185 -11.28 7.45 3.65
CA MET A 185 -9.94 8.04 3.59
C MET A 185 -9.90 9.11 2.49
N GLU A 186 -9.36 10.28 2.82
CA GLU A 186 -9.24 11.38 1.85
C GLU A 186 -8.08 11.14 0.88
N GLY A 187 -8.20 11.62 -0.37
CA GLY A 187 -7.11 11.59 -1.35
C GLY A 187 -6.70 10.22 -1.88
N VAL A 188 -7.52 9.18 -1.69
CA VAL A 188 -7.29 7.87 -2.34
C VAL A 188 -7.39 8.05 -3.85
N SER A 189 -6.36 7.63 -4.59
CA SER A 189 -6.36 7.72 -6.05
C SER A 189 -7.40 6.77 -6.65
N GLU A 190 -8.07 7.19 -7.72
CA GLU A 190 -9.18 6.45 -8.35
C GLU A 190 -8.80 5.01 -8.76
N HIS A 191 -7.55 4.80 -9.15
CA HIS A 191 -7.02 3.49 -9.57
C HIS A 191 -6.34 2.70 -8.45
N LEU A 192 -6.35 3.19 -7.21
CA LEU A 192 -5.65 2.57 -6.06
C LEU A 192 -6.62 2.14 -4.95
N ILE A 193 -7.80 1.67 -5.34
CA ILE A 193 -8.81 1.19 -4.39
C ILE A 193 -8.42 -0.20 -3.89
N VAL A 194 -8.29 -0.34 -2.57
CA VAL A 194 -8.07 -1.62 -1.90
C VAL A 194 -9.43 -2.21 -1.55
N GLY A 195 -9.74 -3.41 -2.02
CA GLY A 195 -11.01 -4.10 -1.75
C GLY A 195 -10.83 -5.54 -1.29
N CYS A 196 -11.92 -6.29 -1.22
CA CYS A 196 -11.90 -7.67 -0.72
C CYS A 196 -11.11 -8.66 -1.58
N GLY A 197 -10.86 -8.34 -2.85
CA GLY A 197 -10.03 -9.13 -3.77
C GLY A 197 -8.58 -8.67 -3.87
N THR A 198 -8.15 -7.72 -3.04
CA THR A 198 -6.81 -7.13 -3.10
C THR A 198 -5.87 -7.80 -2.11
N GLU A 199 -4.78 -8.40 -2.61
CA GLU A 199 -3.67 -8.87 -1.78
C GLU A 199 -2.76 -7.71 -1.34
N VAL A 200 -2.06 -7.85 -0.22
CA VAL A 200 -1.19 -6.80 0.33
C VAL A 200 0.25 -7.27 0.50
N ILE A 201 1.18 -6.51 -0.08
CA ILE A 201 2.63 -6.63 0.16
C ILE A 201 3.07 -5.43 0.99
N SER A 202 3.67 -5.67 2.16
CA SER A 202 4.14 -4.58 3.03
C SER A 202 5.58 -4.18 2.71
N ALA A 203 5.79 -2.98 2.16
CA ALA A 203 7.11 -2.44 1.82
C ALA A 203 7.56 -1.27 2.72
N GLY A 204 6.89 -1.07 3.87
CA GLY A 204 7.33 -0.10 4.88
C GLY A 204 8.75 -0.40 5.34
N GLY A 205 9.68 0.51 5.07
CA GLY A 205 11.11 0.34 5.36
C GLY A 205 11.90 -0.38 4.27
N GLN A 206 11.28 -0.70 3.13
CA GLN A 206 11.93 -1.32 1.96
C GLN A 206 12.05 -0.33 0.81
N ILE A 207 13.07 -0.54 -0.03
CA ILE A 207 13.22 0.14 -1.33
C ILE A 207 12.65 -0.77 -2.41
N VAL A 208 11.85 -0.21 -3.31
CA VAL A 208 11.30 -0.90 -4.47
C VAL A 208 11.89 -0.28 -5.74
N THR A 209 12.41 -1.12 -6.63
CA THR A 209 12.98 -0.72 -7.92
C THR A 209 12.29 -1.46 -9.06
N ALA A 210 12.44 -0.98 -10.28
CA ALA A 210 12.19 -1.82 -11.44
C ALA A 210 13.13 -3.04 -11.44
N GLY A 211 12.70 -4.14 -12.06
CA GLY A 211 13.56 -5.29 -12.30
C GLY A 211 14.67 -4.93 -13.29
N ALA A 212 15.88 -5.42 -13.05
CA ALA A 212 17.03 -5.06 -13.87
C ALA A 212 16.94 -5.66 -15.29
N LEU A 213 17.32 -4.86 -16.28
CA LEU A 213 17.46 -5.25 -17.68
C LEU A 213 18.94 -5.51 -17.99
N ASP A 214 19.29 -6.77 -18.24
CA ASP A 214 20.62 -7.11 -18.76
C ASP A 214 20.53 -7.26 -20.28
N CYS A 215 21.23 -6.39 -21.01
CA CYS A 215 21.22 -6.36 -22.47
C CYS A 215 22.47 -6.93 -23.14
N HIS A 216 23.36 -7.58 -22.38
CA HIS A 216 24.57 -8.21 -22.90
C HIS A 216 24.71 -9.63 -22.35
N VAL A 217 23.71 -10.47 -22.62
CA VAL A 217 23.68 -11.83 -22.08
C VAL A 217 24.22 -12.84 -23.08
N HIS A 218 25.18 -13.65 -22.63
CA HIS A 218 25.58 -14.87 -23.34
C HIS A 218 24.80 -16.06 -22.81
N PHE A 219 23.90 -16.66 -23.60
CA PHE A 219 23.12 -17.82 -23.18
C PHE A 219 23.94 -19.12 -23.25
N ILE A 220 24.98 -19.21 -22.40
CA ILE A 220 25.92 -20.33 -22.32
C ILE A 220 25.27 -21.54 -21.65
N CYS A 221 24.47 -21.32 -20.62
CA CYS A 221 23.81 -22.38 -19.86
C CYS A 221 22.52 -21.86 -19.20
N PRO A 222 21.52 -22.71 -18.91
CA PRO A 222 20.28 -22.27 -18.28
C PRO A 222 20.44 -21.85 -16.80
N GLN A 223 21.53 -22.23 -16.14
CA GLN A 223 21.77 -21.91 -14.73
C GLN A 223 21.91 -20.40 -14.50
N LEU A 224 22.50 -19.66 -15.45
CA LEU A 224 22.66 -18.21 -15.34
C LEU A 224 21.33 -17.47 -15.21
N ILE A 225 20.21 -18.04 -15.70
CA ILE A 225 18.87 -17.45 -15.58
C ILE A 225 18.45 -17.40 -14.11
N LYS A 226 18.79 -18.44 -13.33
CA LYS A 226 18.48 -18.48 -11.88
C LYS A 226 19.30 -17.45 -11.11
N GLU A 227 20.56 -17.28 -11.46
CA GLU A 227 21.41 -16.26 -10.85
C GLU A 227 20.94 -14.84 -11.21
N ALA A 228 20.53 -14.63 -12.47
CA ALA A 228 20.02 -13.35 -12.94
C ALA A 228 18.77 -12.92 -12.15
N ILE A 229 17.76 -13.79 -12.03
CA ILE A 229 16.55 -13.45 -11.27
C ILE A 229 16.80 -13.32 -9.77
N ALA A 230 17.72 -14.12 -9.19
CA ALA A 230 18.11 -13.99 -7.79
C ALA A 230 18.83 -12.66 -7.50
N ALA A 231 19.57 -12.13 -8.48
CA ALA A 231 20.21 -10.82 -8.42
C ALA A 231 19.25 -9.65 -8.76
N GLY A 232 18.00 -9.94 -9.10
CA GLY A 232 16.98 -8.92 -9.41
C GLY A 232 16.83 -8.57 -10.89
N SER A 233 17.47 -9.29 -11.81
CA SER A 233 17.22 -9.15 -13.25
C SER A 233 15.95 -9.90 -13.66
N THR A 234 15.01 -9.18 -14.26
CA THR A 234 13.74 -9.73 -14.74
C THR A 234 13.68 -9.82 -16.26
N THR A 235 14.65 -9.22 -16.96
CA THR A 235 14.71 -9.20 -18.42
C THR A 235 16.15 -9.39 -18.89
N MET A 236 16.34 -10.32 -19.83
CA MET A 236 17.63 -10.66 -20.42
C MET A 236 17.55 -10.55 -21.94
N ILE A 237 18.44 -9.76 -22.54
CA ILE A 237 18.58 -9.61 -24.00
C ILE A 237 20.01 -10.02 -24.37
N GLY A 238 20.14 -10.86 -25.37
CA GLY A 238 21.43 -11.39 -25.79
C GLY A 238 21.29 -12.50 -26.82
N GLY A 239 22.23 -13.44 -26.81
CA GLY A 239 22.23 -14.56 -27.74
C GLY A 239 23.11 -15.72 -27.27
N GLY A 240 22.86 -16.88 -27.83
CA GLY A 240 23.63 -18.08 -27.55
C GLY A 240 22.97 -19.36 -28.01
N THR A 241 23.73 -20.44 -28.04
CA THR A 241 23.28 -21.80 -28.39
C THR A 241 23.83 -22.83 -27.39
N GLY A 242 24.03 -22.41 -26.14
CA GLY A 242 24.70 -23.20 -25.13
C GLY A 242 26.23 -22.98 -25.12
N PRO A 243 27.03 -23.94 -24.63
CA PRO A 243 28.47 -23.74 -24.38
C PRO A 243 29.36 -23.86 -25.62
N ALA A 244 28.82 -23.55 -26.82
CA ALA A 244 29.60 -23.52 -28.05
C ALA A 244 30.59 -22.34 -28.04
N SER A 245 31.76 -22.51 -28.66
CA SER A 245 32.80 -21.46 -28.71
C SER A 245 32.28 -20.12 -29.24
N GLY A 246 31.32 -20.14 -30.17
CA GLY A 246 30.65 -18.94 -30.66
C GLY A 246 29.93 -18.19 -29.54
N THR A 247 29.06 -18.86 -28.79
CA THR A 247 28.32 -18.27 -27.66
C THR A 247 29.22 -17.84 -26.51
N CYS A 248 30.31 -18.57 -26.24
CA CYS A 248 31.29 -18.15 -25.23
C CYS A 248 32.02 -16.85 -25.61
N ALA A 249 32.02 -16.47 -26.88
CA ALA A 249 32.70 -15.27 -27.38
C ALA A 249 31.74 -14.15 -27.80
N THR A 250 30.53 -14.47 -28.30
CA THR A 250 29.59 -13.51 -28.86
C THR A 250 28.15 -13.79 -28.43
N THR A 251 27.35 -12.73 -28.27
CA THR A 251 25.91 -12.81 -27.96
C THR A 251 25.08 -13.10 -29.21
N CYS A 252 25.42 -14.17 -29.94
CA CYS A 252 24.77 -14.54 -31.19
C CYS A 252 24.03 -15.88 -31.06
N THR A 253 22.79 -15.91 -31.58
CA THR A 253 22.03 -17.13 -31.84
C THR A 253 21.97 -17.33 -33.36
N PRO A 254 22.97 -17.99 -33.99
CA PRO A 254 23.17 -17.90 -35.43
C PRO A 254 22.16 -18.72 -36.23
N GLY A 255 21.32 -18.04 -37.02
CA GLY A 255 20.45 -18.67 -38.00
C GLY A 255 19.10 -19.18 -37.46
N PRO A 256 18.13 -19.48 -38.35
CA PRO A 256 16.73 -19.71 -37.94
C PRO A 256 16.52 -20.94 -37.05
N GLN A 257 17.31 -22.00 -37.26
CA GLN A 257 17.14 -23.24 -36.50
C GLN A 257 17.57 -23.08 -35.03
N HIS A 258 18.63 -22.32 -34.77
CA HIS A 258 19.07 -22.04 -33.41
C HIS A 258 18.11 -21.12 -32.67
N LEU A 259 17.55 -20.10 -33.35
CA LEU A 259 16.51 -19.24 -32.77
C LEU A 259 15.26 -20.02 -32.37
N ARG A 260 14.89 -21.06 -33.12
CA ARG A 260 13.73 -21.91 -32.81
C ARG A 260 13.94 -22.80 -31.57
N PHE A 261 15.18 -23.16 -31.25
CA PHE A 261 15.52 -24.07 -30.15
C PHE A 261 15.88 -23.38 -28.84
N LEU A 262 16.16 -22.08 -28.89
CA LEU A 262 16.36 -21.24 -27.71
C LEU A 262 15.04 -21.05 -26.96
#